data_AF-A0A940IPY6-F1
#
_entry.id   AF-A0A940IPY6-F1
#
_cell.length_a   1.000
_cell.length_b   1.000
_cell.length_c   1.000
_cell.angle_alpha   90.00
_cell.angle_beta   90.00
_cell.angle_gamma   90.00
#
_symmetry.space_group_name_H-M   'P 1'
#
loop_
_entity.id
_entity.type
_entity.pdbx_description
1 polymer ?
#
loop_
_entity_poly.entity_id
_entity_poly.type
_entity_poly.pdbx_seq_one_letter_code
_entity_poly.pdbx_strand_id
1 'polypeptide(L)'
;MKPVDKIAARNSALADLGLSPSASSDEIREAWRNIAFRAHPDHMPGDCEDFSRAKTAYDFLRKQGLGAKCASGPQMPKRPRLKKRVIELPPEDISACKSMLNPTQALPHMAGSPSPRDTDVETAASDHVPDAVGCYGRHLTFFVATPVTEGANRIALPTSVLSNRRHVETEILSFKSNNAGPGEVVIPDTICERKFPGAKSVRIRFEADQHMIDEFWLAG
;
A
#
# COMPACT_ATOMS: atom_id res chain seq x y z
N MET A 1 31.69 39.74 20.10
CA MET A 1 30.62 40.14 21.05
C MET A 1 31.04 39.77 22.45
N LYS A 2 30.91 40.72 23.39
CA LYS A 2 31.17 40.46 24.80
C LYS A 2 30.09 39.50 25.34
N PRO A 3 30.34 38.75 26.43
CA PRO A 3 29.37 37.79 26.97
C PRO A 3 28.01 38.42 27.30
N VAL A 4 28.00 39.67 27.74
CA VAL A 4 26.80 40.43 28.10
C VAL A 4 25.91 40.70 26.87
N ASP A 5 26.51 41.03 25.73
CA ASP A 5 25.79 41.29 24.47
C ASP A 5 25.03 40.05 23.98
N LYS A 6 25.60 38.86 24.20
CA LYS A 6 24.97 37.58 23.80
C LYS A 6 23.72 37.26 24.63
N ILE A 7 23.75 37.57 25.94
CA ILE A 7 22.61 37.35 26.84
C ILE A 7 21.48 38.31 26.50
N ALA A 8 21.80 39.59 26.26
CA ALA A 8 20.81 40.58 25.82
C ALA A 8 20.17 40.20 24.48
N ALA A 9 20.97 39.78 23.49
CA ALA A 9 20.48 39.33 22.19
C ALA A 9 19.59 38.09 22.29
N ARG A 10 19.93 37.13 23.17
CA ARG A 10 19.10 35.96 23.45
C ARG A 10 17.74 36.36 24.04
N ASN A 11 17.73 37.26 25.03
CA ASN A 11 16.50 37.69 25.67
C ASN A 11 15.60 38.47 24.68
N SER A 12 16.19 39.29 23.80
CA SER A 12 15.47 39.95 22.73
C SER A 12 14.82 38.95 21.77
N ALA A 13 15.58 37.94 21.32
CA ALA A 13 15.04 36.91 20.42
C ALA A 13 13.94 36.05 21.06
N LEU A 14 13.99 35.84 22.39
CA LEU A 14 12.90 35.17 23.11
C LEU A 14 11.66 36.07 23.23
N ALA A 15 11.87 37.36 23.50
CA ALA A 15 10.78 38.34 23.54
C ALA A 15 10.07 38.50 22.19
N ASP A 16 10.81 38.45 21.08
CA ASP A 16 10.25 38.49 19.72
C ASP A 16 9.35 37.27 19.41
N LEU A 17 9.59 36.13 20.07
CA LEU A 17 8.73 34.94 20.02
C LEU A 17 7.63 34.95 21.11
N GLY A 18 7.58 35.98 21.95
CA GLY A 18 6.63 36.09 23.07
C GLY A 18 6.93 35.14 24.23
N LEU A 19 8.19 34.73 24.40
CA LEU A 19 8.61 33.72 25.37
C LEU A 19 9.41 34.31 26.54
N SER A 20 9.37 33.61 27.68
CA SER A 20 10.20 33.92 28.85
C SER A 20 11.69 33.69 28.57
N PRO A 21 12.62 34.43 29.21
CA PRO A 21 14.06 34.16 29.18
C PRO A 21 14.44 32.71 29.57
N SER A 22 13.58 32.03 30.33
CA SER A 22 13.74 30.65 30.78
C SER A 22 13.07 29.60 29.88
N ALA A 23 12.56 29.99 28.70
CA ALA A 23 11.81 29.09 27.84
C ALA A 23 12.63 27.89 27.34
N SER A 24 11.97 26.74 27.24
CA SER A 24 12.56 25.49 26.78
C SER A 24 12.69 25.41 25.25
N SER A 25 13.53 24.50 24.74
CA SER A 25 13.68 24.28 23.29
C SER A 25 12.36 23.91 22.60
N ASP A 26 11.49 23.16 23.29
CA ASP A 26 10.20 22.76 22.75
C ASP A 26 9.24 23.95 22.67
N GLU A 27 9.21 24.82 23.69
CA GLU A 27 8.42 26.06 23.70
C GLU A 27 8.86 27.03 22.59
N ILE A 28 10.18 27.19 22.38
CA ILE A 28 10.74 27.99 21.28
C ILE A 28 10.25 27.49 19.92
N ARG A 29 10.22 26.16 19.73
CA ARG A 29 9.74 25.54 18.48
C ARG A 29 8.23 25.68 18.30
N GLU A 30 7.47 25.62 19.37
CA GLU A 30 6.02 25.75 19.34
C GLU A 30 5.58 27.18 19.06
N ALA A 31 6.19 28.16 19.74
CA ALA A 31 5.95 29.58 19.47
C ALA A 31 6.27 29.94 18.02
N TRP A 32 7.42 29.50 17.50
CA TRP A 32 7.76 29.68 16.09
C TRP A 32 6.71 29.07 15.15
N ARG A 33 6.27 27.82 15.39
CA ARG A 33 5.23 27.17 14.56
C ARG A 33 3.92 27.96 14.58
N ASN A 34 3.50 28.44 15.74
CA ASN A 34 2.26 29.17 15.90
C ASN A 34 2.30 30.52 15.18
N ILE A 35 3.41 31.25 15.28
CA ILE A 35 3.60 32.53 14.57
C ILE A 35 3.72 32.29 13.07
N ALA A 36 4.52 31.32 12.65
CA ALA A 36 4.73 30.99 11.25
C ALA A 36 3.44 30.54 10.56
N PHE A 37 2.54 29.84 11.25
CA PHE A 37 1.24 29.45 10.71
C PHE A 37 0.27 30.64 10.59
N ARG A 38 0.27 31.53 11.58
CA ARG A 38 -0.66 32.68 11.62
C ARG A 38 -0.25 33.83 10.70
N ALA A 39 1.04 34.12 10.64
CA ALA A 39 1.62 35.24 9.89
C ALA A 39 2.23 34.79 8.55
N HIS A 40 1.89 33.59 8.06
CA HIS A 40 2.38 33.14 6.76
C HIS A 40 1.83 34.06 5.65
N PRO A 41 2.66 34.51 4.69
CA PRO A 41 2.21 35.37 3.59
C PRO A 41 1.09 34.75 2.74
N ASP A 42 0.98 33.42 2.71
CA ASP A 42 -0.10 32.72 1.99
C ASP A 42 -1.48 32.82 2.70
N HIS A 43 -1.50 33.11 3.99
CA HIS A 43 -2.74 33.17 4.79
C HIS A 43 -3.22 34.60 5.03
N MET A 44 -2.33 35.60 5.00
CA MET A 44 -2.64 37.00 5.24
C MET A 44 -1.98 37.88 4.15
N PRO A 45 -2.75 38.54 3.28
CA PRO A 45 -2.22 39.56 2.38
C PRO A 45 -1.94 40.85 3.17
N GLY A 46 -0.78 40.93 3.81
CA GLY A 46 -0.40 42.04 4.70
C GLY A 46 0.97 41.85 5.37
N ASP A 47 1.30 42.78 6.29
CA ASP A 47 2.63 42.95 6.92
C ASP A 47 3.38 41.64 7.22
N CYS A 48 4.39 41.36 6.39
CA CYS A 48 5.31 40.24 6.55
C CYS A 48 6.38 40.47 7.64
N GLU A 49 6.34 41.65 8.28
CA GLU A 49 7.28 42.08 9.32
C GLU A 49 7.23 41.17 10.55
N ASP A 50 6.05 40.69 10.94
CA ASP A 50 5.91 39.77 12.07
C ASP A 50 6.53 38.40 11.79
N PHE A 51 6.37 37.90 10.56
CA PHE A 51 6.98 36.65 10.13
C PHE A 51 8.50 36.78 10.01
N SER A 52 8.99 37.88 9.42
CA SER A 52 10.43 38.13 9.24
C SER A 52 11.13 38.28 10.60
N ARG A 53 10.55 39.04 11.53
CA ARG A 53 11.03 39.22 12.90
C ARG A 53 11.08 37.88 13.65
N ALA A 54 9.98 37.12 13.67
CA ALA A 54 9.94 35.83 14.34
C ALA A 54 10.94 34.81 13.73
N LYS A 55 11.14 34.86 12.41
CA LYS A 55 12.09 34.00 11.71
C LYS A 55 13.54 34.31 12.10
N THR A 56 13.91 35.59 12.10
CA THR A 56 15.27 36.01 12.51
C THR A 56 15.57 35.65 13.96
N ALA A 57 14.59 35.82 14.86
CA ALA A 57 14.68 35.44 16.26
C ALA A 57 14.86 33.92 16.44
N TYR A 58 14.04 33.11 15.76
CA TYR A 58 14.14 31.65 15.81
C TYR A 58 15.47 31.13 15.22
N ASP A 59 15.93 31.69 14.10
CA ASP A 59 17.22 31.33 13.49
C ASP A 59 18.40 31.66 14.41
N PHE A 60 18.34 32.79 15.13
CA PHE A 60 19.34 33.13 16.14
C PHE A 60 19.36 32.11 17.29
N LEU A 61 18.19 31.79 17.86
CA LEU A 61 18.07 30.81 18.96
C LEU A 61 18.49 29.40 18.53
N ARG A 62 18.23 29.03 17.27
CA ARG A 62 18.69 27.77 16.68
C ARG A 62 20.21 27.72 16.54
N LYS A 63 20.84 28.80 16.07
CA LYS A 63 22.31 28.91 15.98
C LYS A 63 22.99 28.86 17.36
N GLN A 64 22.31 29.31 18.41
CA GLN A 64 22.75 29.18 19.82
C GLN A 64 22.50 27.80 20.43
N GLY A 65 21.96 26.83 19.67
CA GLY A 65 21.68 25.47 20.13
C GLY A 65 20.38 25.30 20.93
N LEU A 66 19.61 26.37 21.15
CA LEU A 66 18.38 26.36 21.95
C LEU A 66 17.14 25.91 21.16
N GLY A 67 17.18 25.98 19.82
CA GLY A 67 16.10 25.50 18.95
C GLY A 67 16.28 24.07 18.43
N ALA A 68 17.37 23.39 18.81
CA ALA A 68 17.66 22.04 18.35
C ALA A 68 16.69 21.03 18.98
N LYS A 69 16.21 20.07 18.19
CA LYS A 69 15.46 18.92 18.71
C LYS A 69 16.35 18.18 19.72
N CYS A 70 16.07 18.34 21.01
CA CYS A 70 16.48 17.32 21.98
C CYS A 70 15.75 16.04 21.57
N ALA A 71 16.49 14.96 21.35
CA ALA A 71 15.95 13.66 20.97
C ALA A 71 15.09 13.00 22.07
N SER A 72 14.65 13.75 23.09
CA SER A 72 13.96 13.29 24.29
C SER A 72 12.44 13.52 24.25
N GLY A 73 11.86 13.75 23.08
CA GLY A 73 10.40 13.62 22.94
C GLY A 73 9.97 12.17 23.21
N PRO A 74 8.75 11.93 23.73
CA PRO A 74 8.26 10.56 23.90
C PRO A 74 8.34 9.84 22.57
N GLN A 75 9.14 8.75 22.51
CA GLN A 75 9.32 7.99 21.28
C GLN A 75 7.96 7.43 20.87
N MET A 76 7.37 8.02 19.81
CA MET A 76 6.19 7.43 19.21
C MET A 76 6.55 5.99 18.81
N PRO A 77 5.69 5.00 19.13
CA PRO A 77 5.96 3.63 18.76
C PRO A 77 6.19 3.55 17.25
N LYS A 78 7.36 3.02 16.86
CA LYS A 78 7.69 2.87 15.44
C LYS A 78 6.64 1.98 14.80
N ARG A 79 5.98 2.47 13.74
CA ARG A 79 5.02 1.68 12.98
C ARG A 79 5.70 0.38 12.52
N PRO A 80 5.13 -0.80 12.81
CA PRO A 80 5.73 -2.05 12.36
C PRO A 80 5.84 -2.06 10.83
N ARG A 81 7.02 -2.44 10.32
CA ARG A 81 7.25 -2.54 8.87
C ARG A 81 6.61 -3.83 8.37
N LEU A 82 5.75 -3.70 7.37
CA LEU A 82 5.16 -4.84 6.67
C LEU A 82 6.27 -5.59 5.92
N LYS A 83 6.40 -6.89 6.17
CA LYS A 83 7.31 -7.76 5.42
C LYS A 83 6.54 -8.42 4.28
N LYS A 84 7.21 -8.60 3.14
CA LYS A 84 6.71 -9.48 2.08
C LYS A 84 6.81 -10.92 2.55
N ARG A 85 5.87 -11.75 2.12
CA ARG A 85 5.88 -13.20 2.33
C ARG A 85 5.32 -13.89 1.09
N VAL A 86 5.88 -15.02 0.72
CA VAL A 86 5.30 -15.92 -0.28
C VAL A 86 4.76 -17.14 0.45
N ILE A 87 3.55 -17.55 0.06
CA ILE A 87 2.86 -18.72 0.57
C ILE A 87 2.73 -19.68 -0.60
N GLU A 88 3.38 -20.84 -0.51
CA GLU A 88 3.18 -21.93 -1.45
C GLU A 88 1.80 -22.54 -1.19
N LEU A 89 1.01 -22.77 -2.26
CA LEU A 89 -0.27 -23.43 -2.09
C LEU A 89 -0.03 -24.91 -1.82
N PRO A 90 -0.66 -25.48 -0.79
CA PRO A 90 -0.53 -26.90 -0.54
C PRO A 90 -1.29 -27.70 -1.62
N PRO A 91 -0.86 -28.94 -1.90
CA PRO A 91 -1.38 -29.73 -3.03
C PRO A 91 -2.88 -30.01 -2.91
N GLU A 92 -3.43 -30.08 -1.70
CA GLU A 92 -4.88 -30.20 -1.47
C GLU A 92 -5.65 -29.02 -2.05
N ASP A 93 -5.19 -27.79 -1.85
CA ASP A 93 -5.85 -26.58 -2.33
C ASP A 93 -5.76 -26.47 -3.86
N ILE A 94 -4.61 -26.85 -4.42
CA ILE A 94 -4.40 -26.96 -5.87
C ILE A 94 -5.38 -27.98 -6.45
N SER A 95 -5.55 -29.13 -5.80
CA SER A 95 -6.49 -30.17 -6.26
C SER A 95 -7.95 -29.72 -6.17
N ALA A 96 -8.31 -28.94 -5.15
CA ALA A 96 -9.63 -28.35 -5.01
C ALA A 96 -9.90 -27.31 -6.12
N CYS A 97 -8.92 -26.46 -6.43
CA CYS A 97 -8.98 -25.52 -7.55
C CYS A 97 -9.17 -26.24 -8.89
N LYS A 98 -8.40 -27.31 -9.14
CA LYS A 98 -8.53 -28.15 -10.34
C LYS A 98 -9.92 -28.80 -10.42
N SER A 99 -10.44 -29.29 -9.30
CA SER A 99 -11.75 -29.94 -9.23
C SER A 99 -12.88 -28.96 -9.60
N MET A 100 -12.80 -27.71 -9.16
CA MET A 100 -13.77 -26.66 -9.51
C MET A 100 -13.76 -26.30 -11.00
N LEU A 101 -12.61 -26.38 -11.66
CA LEU A 101 -12.49 -26.09 -13.09
C LEU A 101 -13.06 -27.24 -13.95
N ASN A 102 -13.20 -28.46 -13.42
CA ASN A 102 -13.74 -29.56 -14.21
C ASN A 102 -15.21 -29.28 -14.61
N PRO A 103 -15.52 -29.16 -15.92
CA PRO A 103 -16.86 -28.84 -16.39
C PRO A 103 -17.89 -29.94 -16.03
N THR A 104 -17.42 -31.17 -15.80
CA THR A 104 -18.25 -32.33 -15.44
C THR A 104 -18.72 -32.33 -13.99
N GLN A 105 -18.11 -31.54 -13.10
CA GLN A 105 -18.49 -31.44 -11.69
C GLN A 105 -19.33 -30.19 -11.36
N ALA A 106 -19.57 -29.32 -12.33
CA ALA A 106 -20.52 -28.22 -12.16
C ALA A 106 -21.93 -28.82 -11.98
N LEU A 107 -22.45 -28.77 -10.75
CA LEU A 107 -23.82 -29.20 -10.43
C LEU A 107 -24.81 -28.59 -11.45
N PRO A 108 -25.79 -29.37 -11.96
CA PRO A 108 -26.66 -28.98 -13.07
C PRO A 108 -27.72 -27.91 -12.71
N HIS A 109 -27.49 -27.09 -11.67
CA HIS A 109 -28.48 -26.13 -11.17
C HIS A 109 -28.29 -24.69 -11.67
N MET A 110 -27.35 -24.46 -12.61
CA MET A 110 -27.23 -23.18 -13.33
C MET A 110 -27.14 -23.38 -14.86
N ALA A 111 -27.59 -24.53 -15.37
CA ALA A 111 -27.88 -24.70 -16.79
C ALA A 111 -29.24 -24.07 -17.09
N GLY A 112 -29.27 -22.74 -17.25
CA GLY A 112 -30.31 -22.10 -18.03
C GLY A 112 -30.30 -22.73 -19.42
N SER A 113 -31.45 -23.33 -19.77
CA SER A 113 -31.78 -23.96 -21.06
C SER A 113 -30.90 -23.53 -22.25
N PRO A 114 -30.21 -24.46 -22.95
CA PRO A 114 -29.48 -24.11 -24.16
C PRO A 114 -30.49 -23.81 -25.28
N SER A 115 -30.54 -22.56 -25.74
CA SER A 115 -31.16 -22.23 -27.01
C SER A 115 -30.30 -22.80 -28.14
N PRO A 116 -30.86 -23.58 -29.09
CA PRO A 116 -30.08 -24.27 -30.12
C PRO A 116 -29.89 -23.35 -31.33
N ARG A 117 -29.16 -22.26 -31.16
CA ARG A 117 -28.68 -21.41 -32.26
C ARG A 117 -27.41 -20.72 -31.77
N ASP A 118 -26.29 -21.38 -32.05
CA ASP A 118 -25.04 -20.78 -32.54
C ASP A 118 -23.97 -21.87 -32.51
N THR A 119 -23.86 -22.57 -33.64
CA THR A 119 -22.68 -23.35 -34.00
C THR A 119 -21.55 -22.37 -34.31
N ASP A 120 -20.92 -21.82 -33.28
CA ASP A 120 -19.62 -21.18 -33.39
C ASP A 120 -18.63 -22.00 -32.59
N VAL A 121 -17.49 -22.28 -33.22
CA VAL A 121 -16.36 -23.04 -32.69
C VAL A 121 -16.08 -22.62 -31.24
N GLU A 122 -16.52 -23.43 -30.26
CA GLU A 122 -16.21 -23.25 -28.85
C GLU A 122 -14.69 -23.28 -28.72
N THR A 123 -14.08 -22.09 -28.69
CA THR A 123 -12.67 -21.95 -28.38
C THR A 123 -12.54 -22.44 -26.94
N ALA A 124 -12.01 -23.67 -26.78
CA ALA A 124 -11.94 -24.35 -25.50
C ALA A 124 -11.35 -23.38 -24.46
N ALA A 125 -12.13 -23.04 -23.44
CA ALA A 125 -11.67 -22.12 -22.41
C ALA A 125 -10.46 -22.73 -21.69
N SER A 126 -9.37 -21.98 -21.63
CA SER A 126 -8.15 -22.46 -20.96
C SER A 126 -8.27 -22.31 -19.46
N ASP A 127 -7.88 -23.35 -18.74
CA ASP A 127 -8.01 -23.45 -17.30
C ASP A 127 -6.66 -23.26 -16.61
N HIS A 128 -6.65 -22.41 -15.58
CA HIS A 128 -5.45 -22.01 -14.86
C HIS A 128 -5.62 -22.19 -13.35
N VAL A 129 -4.54 -22.61 -12.68
CA VAL A 129 -4.48 -22.78 -11.23
C VAL A 129 -3.17 -22.16 -10.73
N PRO A 130 -3.20 -21.38 -9.63
CA PRO A 130 -1.99 -20.81 -9.05
C PRO A 130 -1.20 -21.84 -8.25
N ASP A 131 0.12 -21.66 -8.25
CA ASP A 131 1.06 -22.49 -7.48
C ASP A 131 1.47 -21.80 -6.16
N ALA A 132 1.54 -20.46 -6.17
CA ALA A 132 1.94 -19.68 -5.00
C ALA A 132 1.26 -18.31 -4.93
N VAL A 133 1.28 -17.71 -3.73
CA VAL A 133 0.73 -16.39 -3.44
C VAL A 133 1.73 -15.51 -2.72
N GLY A 134 2.13 -14.43 -3.39
CA GLY A 134 2.85 -13.32 -2.80
C GLY A 134 1.92 -12.38 -2.03
N CYS A 135 2.23 -12.17 -0.75
CA CYS A 135 1.52 -11.24 0.13
C CYS A 135 2.42 -10.06 0.50
N TYR A 136 1.92 -8.85 0.28
CA TYR A 136 2.49 -7.62 0.85
C TYR A 136 1.39 -6.80 1.51
N GLY A 137 1.24 -6.97 2.83
CA GLY A 137 0.11 -6.42 3.56
C GLY A 137 -1.22 -6.94 3.03
N ARG A 138 -2.02 -6.05 2.41
CA ARG A 138 -3.32 -6.36 1.80
C ARG A 138 -3.25 -6.51 0.28
N HIS A 139 -2.05 -6.52 -0.29
CA HIS A 139 -1.84 -6.69 -1.73
C HIS A 139 -1.43 -8.13 -2.01
N LEU A 140 -2.22 -8.82 -2.84
CA LEU A 140 -1.99 -10.22 -3.22
C LEU A 140 -1.47 -10.31 -4.65
N THR A 141 -0.52 -11.20 -4.88
CA THR A 141 0.00 -11.55 -6.22
C THR A 141 -0.03 -13.07 -6.36
N PHE A 142 -0.88 -13.58 -7.22
CA PHE A 142 -0.97 -15.00 -7.56
C PHE A 142 0.04 -15.32 -8.65
N PHE A 143 0.79 -16.41 -8.48
CA PHE A 143 1.74 -16.90 -9.45
C PHE A 143 1.20 -18.18 -10.09
N VAL A 144 1.13 -18.18 -11.41
CA VAL A 144 0.56 -19.25 -12.23
C VAL A 144 1.64 -19.68 -13.22
N ALA A 145 2.04 -20.95 -13.20
CA ALA A 145 3.05 -21.45 -14.14
C ALA A 145 2.57 -21.49 -15.60
N THR A 146 1.26 -21.65 -15.83
CA THR A 146 0.69 -21.72 -17.18
C THR A 146 0.62 -20.32 -17.83
N PRO A 147 0.93 -20.20 -19.14
CA PRO A 147 0.82 -18.92 -19.86
C PRO A 147 -0.65 -18.57 -20.13
N VAL A 148 -0.93 -17.29 -20.37
CA VAL A 148 -2.26 -16.85 -20.84
C VAL A 148 -2.47 -17.37 -22.25
N THR A 149 -3.69 -17.81 -22.56
CA THR A 149 -4.08 -18.18 -23.92
C THR A 149 -4.93 -17.09 -24.57
N GLU A 150 -4.86 -16.98 -25.89
CA GLU A 150 -5.76 -16.11 -26.63
C GLU A 150 -7.20 -16.67 -26.56
N GLY A 151 -8.17 -15.81 -26.27
CA GLY A 151 -9.56 -16.19 -26.06
C GLY A 151 -9.98 -16.22 -24.59
N ALA A 152 -10.86 -17.16 -24.22
CA ALA A 152 -11.44 -17.25 -22.90
C ALA A 152 -10.51 -18.02 -21.93
N ASN A 153 -10.16 -17.38 -20.82
CA ASN A 153 -9.32 -17.97 -19.77
C ASN A 153 -10.12 -18.02 -18.47
N ARG A 154 -10.03 -19.13 -17.74
CA ARG A 154 -10.64 -19.31 -16.42
C ARG A 154 -9.56 -19.65 -15.41
N ILE A 155 -9.62 -19.03 -14.24
CA ILE A 155 -8.66 -19.25 -13.17
C ILE A 155 -9.38 -19.48 -11.85
N ALA A 156 -9.03 -20.57 -11.16
CA ALA A 156 -9.50 -20.83 -9.81
C ALA A 156 -8.51 -20.26 -8.80
N LEU A 157 -8.92 -19.25 -8.04
CA LEU A 157 -8.08 -18.57 -7.07
C LEU A 157 -8.59 -18.82 -5.64
N PRO A 158 -7.69 -19.12 -4.67
CA PRO A 158 -8.09 -19.11 -3.27
C PRO A 158 -8.30 -17.67 -2.82
N THR A 159 -9.54 -17.34 -2.44
CA THR A 159 -9.95 -16.00 -2.06
C THR A 159 -9.76 -15.73 -0.57
N SER A 160 -9.73 -16.78 0.26
CA SER A 160 -9.64 -16.66 1.72
C SER A 160 -8.22 -16.55 2.28
N VAL A 161 -7.19 -16.32 1.45
CA VAL A 161 -5.77 -16.24 1.87
C VAL A 161 -5.51 -15.23 3.00
N LEU A 162 -6.25 -14.12 3.03
CA LEU A 162 -6.15 -13.11 4.10
C LEU A 162 -7.22 -13.28 5.18
N SER A 163 -8.18 -14.17 4.98
CA SER A 163 -9.24 -14.44 5.93
C SER A 163 -8.78 -15.48 6.94
N ASN A 164 -9.09 -15.26 8.22
CA ASN A 164 -8.82 -16.24 9.29
C ASN A 164 -9.87 -17.37 9.30
N ARG A 165 -10.13 -17.97 8.13
CA ARG A 165 -11.04 -19.12 7.99
C ARG A 165 -10.21 -20.39 8.07
N ARG A 166 -10.77 -21.42 8.73
CA ARG A 166 -10.13 -22.75 8.85
C ARG A 166 -10.06 -23.52 7.53
N HIS A 167 -10.79 -23.05 6.51
CA HIS A 167 -10.86 -23.67 5.18
C HIS A 167 -10.58 -22.63 4.10
N VAL A 168 -9.90 -23.09 3.04
CA VAL A 168 -9.60 -22.29 1.87
C VAL A 168 -10.83 -22.23 0.98
N GLU A 169 -11.34 -21.03 0.75
CA GLU A 169 -12.43 -20.78 -0.20
C GLU A 169 -11.81 -20.43 -1.54
N THR A 170 -12.32 -21.04 -2.58
CA THR A 170 -11.81 -20.94 -3.94
C THR A 170 -12.91 -20.41 -4.85
N GLU A 171 -12.54 -19.52 -5.76
CA GLU A 171 -13.49 -18.91 -6.68
C GLU A 171 -12.93 -18.84 -8.09
N ILE A 172 -13.79 -19.09 -9.08
CA ILE A 172 -13.43 -19.03 -10.49
C ILE A 172 -13.60 -17.59 -10.99
N LEU A 173 -12.56 -17.08 -11.62
CA LEU A 173 -12.59 -15.85 -12.41
C LEU A 173 -12.41 -16.20 -13.87
N SER A 174 -13.24 -15.61 -14.73
CA SER A 174 -13.10 -15.71 -16.17
C SER A 174 -12.74 -14.35 -16.75
N PHE A 175 -11.85 -14.34 -17.74
CA PHE A 175 -11.49 -13.15 -18.50
C PHE A 175 -11.15 -13.54 -19.93
N LYS A 176 -11.19 -12.56 -20.84
CA LYS A 176 -10.78 -12.74 -22.23
C LYS A 176 -9.46 -12.01 -22.47
N SER A 177 -8.55 -12.64 -23.20
CA SER A 177 -7.29 -12.05 -23.63
C SER A 177 -7.19 -12.10 -25.16
N ASN A 178 -6.62 -11.05 -25.75
CA ASN A 178 -6.34 -11.00 -27.18
C ASN A 178 -4.93 -11.50 -27.52
N ASN A 179 -4.07 -11.67 -26.51
CA ASN A 179 -2.70 -12.11 -26.69
C ASN A 179 -2.45 -13.35 -25.81
N ALA A 180 -1.68 -14.29 -26.34
CA ALA A 180 -1.14 -15.41 -25.60
C ALA A 180 0.28 -15.10 -25.09
N GLY A 181 0.67 -15.70 -23.97
CA GLY A 181 2.03 -15.63 -23.42
C GLY A 181 2.11 -15.11 -21.98
N PRO A 182 3.29 -14.57 -21.58
CA PRO A 182 3.51 -14.06 -20.24
C PRO A 182 2.73 -12.77 -20.04
N GLY A 183 2.11 -12.62 -18.88
CA GLY A 183 1.26 -11.47 -18.64
C GLY A 183 0.94 -11.26 -17.17
N GLU A 184 0.62 -10.01 -16.86
CA GLU A 184 0.07 -9.62 -15.57
C GLU A 184 -1.38 -9.17 -15.77
N VAL A 185 -2.30 -9.80 -15.04
CA VAL A 185 -3.71 -9.44 -15.00
C VAL A 185 -4.00 -8.79 -13.64
N VAL A 186 -4.45 -7.55 -13.67
CA VAL A 186 -4.90 -6.83 -12.47
C VAL A 186 -6.39 -7.02 -12.33
N ILE A 187 -6.82 -7.52 -11.17
CA ILE A 187 -8.24 -7.70 -10.90
C ILE A 187 -8.85 -6.33 -10.53
N PRO A 188 -9.96 -5.91 -11.19
CA PRO A 188 -10.65 -4.68 -10.84
C PRO A 188 -11.08 -4.61 -9.38
N ASP A 189 -11.08 -3.41 -8.80
CA ASP A 189 -11.41 -3.16 -7.38
C ASP A 189 -12.80 -3.70 -7.00
N THR A 190 -13.79 -3.57 -7.89
CA THR A 190 -15.15 -4.08 -7.68
C THR A 190 -15.21 -5.58 -7.48
N ILE A 191 -14.33 -6.33 -8.15
CA ILE A 191 -14.23 -7.78 -8.02
C ILE A 191 -13.40 -8.12 -6.78
N CYS A 192 -12.34 -7.36 -6.50
CA CYS A 192 -11.52 -7.52 -5.30
C CYS A 192 -12.35 -7.40 -4.03
N GLU A 193 -13.16 -6.34 -3.89
CA GLU A 193 -13.99 -6.11 -2.69
C GLU A 193 -15.02 -7.20 -2.47
N ARG A 194 -15.61 -7.73 -3.55
CA ARG A 194 -16.66 -8.76 -3.48
C ARG A 194 -16.09 -10.15 -3.21
N LYS A 195 -15.02 -10.52 -3.91
CA LYS A 195 -14.50 -11.89 -3.94
C LYS A 195 -13.33 -12.11 -3.00
N PHE A 196 -12.53 -11.09 -2.69
CA PHE A 196 -11.30 -11.20 -1.89
C PHE A 196 -11.40 -10.41 -0.59
N PRO A 197 -12.09 -10.94 0.43
CA PRO A 197 -12.27 -10.26 1.71
C PRO A 197 -10.92 -9.90 2.35
N GLY A 198 -10.72 -8.61 2.62
CA GLY A 198 -9.51 -8.09 3.24
C GLY A 198 -8.38 -7.75 2.26
N ALA A 199 -8.46 -8.11 0.98
CA ALA A 199 -7.52 -7.64 -0.03
C ALA A 199 -7.80 -6.16 -0.40
N LYS A 200 -6.76 -5.42 -0.78
CA LYS A 200 -6.84 -4.07 -1.35
C LYS A 200 -6.53 -4.08 -2.84
N SER A 201 -5.68 -5.00 -3.29
CA SER A 201 -5.47 -5.23 -4.71
C SER A 201 -5.07 -6.69 -4.92
N VAL A 202 -5.47 -7.24 -6.06
CA VAL A 202 -5.10 -8.59 -6.46
C VAL A 202 -4.53 -8.56 -7.87
N ARG A 203 -3.37 -9.19 -8.04
CA ARG A 203 -2.70 -9.36 -9.33
C ARG A 203 -2.45 -10.83 -9.60
N ILE A 204 -2.47 -11.21 -10.85
CA ILE A 204 -2.20 -12.57 -11.32
C ILE A 204 -1.07 -12.47 -12.33
N ARG A 205 0.01 -13.22 -12.09
CA ARG A 205 1.15 -13.33 -13.00
C ARG A 205 1.16 -14.71 -13.62
N PHE A 206 1.11 -14.75 -14.94
CA PHE A 206 1.16 -15.96 -15.75
C PHE A 206 2.58 -16.21 -16.25
N GLU A 207 2.90 -17.47 -16.52
CA GLU A 207 4.26 -17.92 -16.83
C GLU A 207 5.25 -17.49 -15.73
N ALA A 208 4.80 -17.63 -14.48
CA ALA A 208 5.57 -17.21 -13.32
C ALA A 208 6.66 -18.23 -12.99
N ASP A 209 7.89 -17.93 -13.39
CA ASP A 209 9.08 -18.70 -13.00
C ASP A 209 9.45 -18.46 -11.52
N GLN A 210 10.22 -19.40 -10.96
CA GLN A 210 10.80 -19.26 -9.62
C GLN A 210 11.58 -17.94 -9.45
N HIS A 211 12.23 -17.47 -10.52
CA HIS A 211 12.91 -16.17 -10.54
C HIS A 211 11.96 -15.00 -10.27
N MET A 212 10.73 -15.02 -10.80
CA MET A 212 9.73 -13.97 -10.54
C MET A 212 9.24 -13.98 -9.08
N ILE A 213 9.19 -15.16 -8.47
CA ILE A 213 8.86 -15.33 -7.05
C ILE A 213 9.99 -14.76 -6.18
N ASP A 214 11.25 -15.05 -6.54
CA ASP A 214 12.43 -14.54 -5.84
C ASP A 214 12.60 -13.02 -6.00
N GLU A 215 12.31 -12.46 -7.17
CA GLU A 215 12.25 -11.01 -7.38
C GLU A 215 11.18 -10.34 -6.50
N PHE A 216 10.02 -10.99 -6.34
CA PHE A 216 8.98 -10.47 -5.45
C PHE A 216 9.51 -10.33 -4.01
N TRP A 217 10.29 -11.31 -3.54
CA TRP A 217 10.97 -11.25 -2.25
C TRP A 217 12.00 -10.12 -2.17
N LEU A 218 12.82 -9.94 -3.21
CA LEU A 218 13.93 -8.99 -3.22
C LEU A 218 13.52 -7.53 -3.39
N ALA A 219 12.37 -7.24 -4.03
CA ALA A 219 11.94 -5.88 -4.35
C ALA A 219 11.39 -5.07 -3.14
N GLY A 220 11.92 -5.26 -1.93
CA GLY A 220 11.39 -4.74 -0.65
C GLY A 220 12.19 -3.62 -0.01
#